data_AF-A0A1B3X7E9-F1
#
_entry.id   AF-A0A1B3X7E9-F1
#
_cell.length_a   1.000
_cell.length_b   1.000
_cell.length_c   1.000
_cell.angle_alpha   90.00
_cell.angle_beta   90.00
_cell.angle_gamma   90.00
#
_symmetry.space_group_name_H-M   'P 1'
#
loop_
_entity.id
_entity.type
_entity.pdbx_description
1 polymer ?
#
loop_
_entity_poly.entity_id
_entity_poly.type
_entity_poly.pdbx_seq_one_letter_code
_entity_poly.pdbx_strand_id
1 'polypeptide(L)'
;MPDEPRNIVSIDLNMQYDLQEDTLRIHRPYLHCVQVVLNKDSNEAPYPQARTAFIGGYVMELDLRPEGEKAILRGVEGEKEISVLPSKVEANRTLVGRSRRNLQIGEILSDSLVGKEALRAFLRSPKEKDTIITQYLEMNLRAILEQLHLIPPEPDFLEEMKMLQQRDDFEYGKDYTSLYDNKVHAFREEVEKMVEKQNKEKTANEVKEASNAFSALMEKAHEEGKAVWQMSSEERSGLRAPVLVYKDKEGNDKTFSPPVANMLPAVQHQLEIGSKDPRWIPAKEAAANPDIAIRKGAKAVTFILFTKDKQPYTKKFFNMADVSGKGVPALTPAPELRRDVYLHDMIDYLARRAERGTFKDGNYFMMFMDAKEAANKSFHAKKEVYDFSNLDYETYMKARMEAQRRLDVILKADVQAPVPEKDYEKAFIQLLAKEIRQPSTTNYVIRAARKALNELKWQENVVKVVMKAFVPQAAFDNLARNGKQPSSVLMAITLKGIEPQKNQEQAAAR
;
A
#
# COMPACT_ATOMS: atom_id res chain seq x y z
N MET A 1 -33.51 -19.72 -1.02
CA MET A 1 -33.46 -18.32 -0.57
C MET A 1 -31.99 -18.03 -0.27
N PRO A 2 -31.40 -16.95 -0.80
CA PRO A 2 -30.04 -16.58 -0.41
C PRO A 2 -30.09 -16.07 1.03
N ASP A 3 -29.24 -16.62 1.89
CA ASP A 3 -29.09 -16.25 3.29
C ASP A 3 -28.91 -14.73 3.41
N GLU A 4 -29.82 -14.06 4.12
CA GLU A 4 -29.62 -12.68 4.54
C GLU A 4 -28.29 -12.59 5.30
N PRO A 5 -27.50 -11.52 5.09
CA PRO A 5 -26.24 -11.36 5.81
C PRO A 5 -26.52 -11.30 7.31
N ARG A 6 -26.19 -12.39 8.02
CA ARG A 6 -26.29 -12.43 9.49
C ARG A 6 -25.54 -11.23 10.05
N ASN A 7 -26.20 -10.46 10.91
CA ASN A 7 -25.70 -9.21 11.47
C ASN A 7 -24.72 -9.51 12.62
N ILE A 8 -23.60 -10.17 12.31
CA ILE A 8 -22.61 -10.67 13.26
C ILE A 8 -21.48 -9.65 13.44
N VAL A 9 -21.21 -9.29 14.68
CA VAL A 9 -20.08 -8.44 15.08
C VAL A 9 -18.95 -9.32 15.61
N SER A 10 -17.74 -9.16 15.06
CA SER A 10 -16.55 -9.78 15.65
C SER A 10 -16.09 -8.93 16.84
N ILE A 11 -15.95 -9.57 18.00
CA ILE A 11 -15.49 -8.93 19.25
C ILE A 11 -14.00 -9.21 19.47
N ASP A 12 -13.58 -10.45 19.22
CA ASP A 12 -12.19 -10.91 19.29
C ASP A 12 -12.00 -12.03 18.25
N LEU A 13 -10.77 -12.54 18.10
CA LEU A 13 -10.39 -13.62 17.17
C LEU A 13 -11.33 -14.82 17.25
N ASN A 14 -11.78 -15.14 18.46
CA ASN A 14 -12.63 -16.30 18.74
C ASN A 14 -14.01 -15.93 19.29
N MET A 15 -14.36 -14.64 19.36
CA MET A 15 -15.58 -14.17 20.01
C MET A 15 -16.41 -13.34 19.04
N GLN A 16 -17.68 -13.72 18.88
CA GLN A 16 -18.61 -13.10 17.95
C GLN A 16 -19.94 -12.84 18.63
N TYR A 17 -20.66 -11.81 18.18
CA TYR A 17 -21.97 -11.48 18.70
C TYR A 17 -22.97 -11.34 17.56
N ASP A 18 -24.02 -12.14 17.61
CA ASP A 18 -25.15 -12.02 16.70
C ASP A 18 -26.10 -10.93 17.21
N LEU A 19 -26.19 -9.82 16.48
CA LEU A 19 -27.04 -8.68 16.85
C LEU A 19 -28.53 -8.99 16.73
N GLN A 20 -28.91 -9.94 15.88
CA GLN A 20 -30.30 -10.32 15.66
C GLN A 20 -30.77 -11.29 16.75
N GLU A 21 -29.92 -12.27 17.08
CA GLU A 21 -30.23 -13.30 18.06
C GLU A 21 -29.76 -12.97 19.48
N ASP A 22 -29.16 -11.79 19.69
CA ASP A 22 -28.60 -11.34 20.97
C ASP A 22 -27.71 -12.39 21.65
N THR A 23 -26.98 -13.14 20.82
CA THR A 23 -26.24 -14.33 21.24
C THR A 23 -24.74 -14.09 21.07
N LEU A 24 -24.02 -14.19 22.18
CA LEU A 24 -22.56 -14.21 22.21
C LEU A 24 -22.07 -15.63 21.94
N ARG A 25 -21.24 -15.79 20.91
CA ARG A 25 -20.64 -17.05 20.52
C ARG A 25 -19.13 -16.98 20.71
N ILE A 26 -18.59 -17.91 21.49
CA ILE A 26 -17.16 -18.01 21.76
C ILE A 26 -16.67 -19.37 21.29
N HIS A 27 -15.71 -19.35 20.37
CA HIS A 27 -15.03 -20.54 19.88
C HIS A 27 -13.81 -20.81 20.77
N ARG A 28 -13.68 -22.01 21.32
CA ARG A 28 -12.53 -22.34 22.14
C ARG A 28 -11.81 -23.56 21.57
N PRO A 29 -10.64 -23.38 20.95
CA PRO A 29 -9.84 -24.51 20.52
C PRO A 29 -9.20 -25.20 21.73
N TYR A 30 -9.10 -26.53 21.73
CA TYR A 30 -8.31 -27.22 22.74
C TYR A 30 -6.83 -27.14 22.40
N LEU A 31 -6.00 -26.90 23.40
CA LEU A 31 -4.54 -26.92 23.26
C LEU A 31 -4.02 -28.29 23.69
N HIS A 32 -3.58 -29.09 22.73
CA HIS A 32 -3.10 -30.45 22.95
C HIS A 32 -1.58 -30.52 22.88
N CYS A 33 -0.96 -31.41 23.66
CA CYS A 33 0.44 -31.77 23.49
C CYS A 33 0.56 -32.70 22.28
N VAL A 34 1.28 -32.26 21.24
CA VAL A 34 1.49 -33.04 20.01
C VAL A 34 2.90 -33.59 19.88
N GLN A 35 3.84 -33.05 20.65
CA GLN A 35 5.23 -33.47 20.60
C GLN A 35 5.90 -33.11 21.94
N VAL A 36 6.88 -33.91 22.35
CA VAL A 36 7.73 -33.62 23.50
C VAL A 36 9.14 -33.39 22.99
N VAL A 37 9.76 -32.27 23.34
CA VAL A 37 11.14 -31.91 22.95
C VAL A 37 12.01 -31.76 24.18
N LEU A 38 13.32 -31.94 24.03
CA LEU A 38 14.28 -31.59 25.08
C LEU A 38 14.69 -30.12 24.90
N ASN A 39 14.41 -29.28 25.90
CA ASN A 39 14.97 -27.93 25.91
C ASN A 39 16.49 -28.04 26.17
N LYS A 40 17.27 -27.34 25.35
CA LYS A 40 18.73 -27.28 25.44
C LYS A 40 19.16 -25.81 25.50
N ASP A 41 18.61 -25.05 26.44
CA ASP A 41 19.15 -23.75 26.79
C ASP A 41 20.54 -23.93 27.43
N SER A 42 21.47 -23.03 27.10
CA SER A 42 22.91 -23.30 27.17
C SER A 42 23.53 -23.40 28.57
N ASN A 43 22.76 -23.29 29.66
CA ASN A 43 23.27 -23.29 31.04
C ASN A 43 22.51 -24.22 32.02
N GLU A 44 21.51 -24.99 31.57
CA GLU A 44 20.74 -25.91 32.45
C GLU A 44 20.72 -27.35 31.91
N ALA A 45 20.46 -28.31 32.80
CA ALA A 45 20.28 -29.71 32.41
C ALA A 45 19.06 -29.85 31.49
N PRO A 46 19.14 -30.60 30.38
CA PRO A 46 18.02 -30.73 29.45
C PRO A 46 16.78 -31.29 30.14
N TYR A 47 15.64 -30.62 29.99
CA TYR A 47 14.36 -31.07 30.53
C TYR A 47 13.30 -31.20 29.42
N PRO A 48 12.32 -32.12 29.58
CA PRO A 48 11.22 -32.27 28.63
C PRO A 48 10.32 -31.04 28.58
N GLN A 49 9.96 -30.61 27.38
CA GLN A 49 9.03 -29.53 27.13
C GLN A 49 7.96 -29.98 26.13
N ALA A 50 6.70 -29.72 26.46
CA ALA A 50 5.58 -29.94 25.54
C ALA A 50 5.62 -28.92 24.39
N ARG A 51 5.49 -29.42 23.17
CA ARG A 51 5.11 -28.65 21.99
C ARG A 51 3.64 -28.89 21.76
N THR A 52 2.89 -27.80 21.76
CA THR A 52 1.44 -27.83 21.73
C THR A 52 0.89 -27.39 20.38
N ALA A 53 -0.26 -27.92 20.01
CA ALA A 53 -1.03 -27.45 18.86
C ALA A 53 -2.51 -27.34 19.24
N PHE A 54 -3.23 -26.44 18.57
CA PHE A 54 -4.67 -26.36 18.70
C PHE A 54 -5.34 -27.48 17.90
N ILE A 55 -6.08 -28.37 18.57
CA ILE A 55 -6.71 -29.56 17.97
C ILE A 55 -8.13 -29.68 18.52
N GLY A 56 -9.15 -29.64 17.66
CA GLY A 56 -10.55 -29.67 18.09
C GLY A 56 -10.93 -28.44 18.93
N GLY A 57 -12.01 -28.55 19.71
CA GLY A 57 -12.51 -27.48 20.54
C GLY A 57 -14.01 -27.60 20.81
N TYR A 58 -14.58 -26.55 21.38
CA TYR A 58 -16.01 -26.42 21.57
C TYR A 58 -16.47 -24.97 21.35
N VAL A 59 -17.77 -24.82 21.14
CA VAL A 59 -18.41 -23.51 21.06
C VAL A 59 -19.22 -23.31 22.33
N MET A 60 -19.08 -22.12 22.92
CA MET A 60 -19.90 -21.63 24.02
C MET A 60 -20.85 -20.58 23.45
N GLU A 61 -22.12 -20.64 23.83
CA GLU A 61 -23.09 -19.60 23.46
C GLU A 61 -23.78 -19.04 24.70
N LEU A 62 -23.87 -17.71 24.77
CA LEU A 62 -24.64 -17.00 25.78
C LEU A 62 -25.74 -16.21 25.08
N ASP A 63 -26.96 -16.72 25.17
CA ASP A 63 -28.17 -16.11 24.65
C ASP A 63 -28.76 -15.16 25.69
N LEU A 64 -28.72 -13.88 25.35
CA LEU A 64 -29.18 -12.82 26.23
C LEU A 64 -30.66 -12.51 26.05
N ARG A 65 -31.41 -13.13 25.12
CA ARG A 65 -32.83 -12.78 24.85
C ARG A 65 -33.82 -12.97 26.01
N PRO A 66 -33.67 -13.94 26.94
CA PRO A 66 -34.65 -14.12 28.02
C PRO A 66 -34.95 -12.84 28.80
N GLU A 67 -36.12 -12.73 29.43
CA GLU A 67 -36.51 -11.51 30.14
C GLU A 67 -35.75 -11.30 31.46
N GLY A 68 -35.64 -10.02 31.87
CA GLY A 68 -34.95 -9.63 33.10
C GLY A 68 -33.47 -10.05 33.12
N GLU A 69 -32.99 -10.49 34.29
CA GLU A 69 -31.58 -10.86 34.50
C GLU A 69 -31.21 -12.23 33.95
N LYS A 70 -32.12 -12.95 33.28
CA LYS A 70 -31.89 -14.33 32.83
C LYS A 70 -31.13 -14.41 31.51
N ALA A 71 -30.37 -15.48 31.32
CA ALA A 71 -29.71 -15.80 30.05
C ALA A 71 -29.64 -17.33 29.89
N ILE A 72 -29.53 -17.82 28.65
CA ILE A 72 -29.31 -19.25 28.39
C ILE A 72 -27.84 -19.43 28.01
N LEU A 73 -27.14 -20.26 28.78
CA LEU A 73 -25.75 -20.63 28.52
C LEU A 73 -25.72 -22.04 27.91
N ARG A 74 -25.14 -22.16 26.72
CA ARG A 74 -25.04 -23.39 25.94
C ARG A 74 -23.58 -23.83 25.81
N GLY A 75 -23.35 -25.11 26.01
CA GLY A 75 -22.13 -25.81 25.68
C GLY A 75 -22.45 -27.06 24.85
N VAL A 76 -21.43 -27.85 24.54
CA VAL A 76 -21.58 -29.05 23.69
C VAL A 76 -22.42 -30.15 24.34
N GLU A 77 -22.48 -30.19 25.68
CA GLU A 77 -23.25 -31.19 26.44
C GLU A 77 -24.69 -30.73 26.75
N GLY A 78 -25.07 -29.52 26.34
CA GLY A 78 -26.44 -29.00 26.50
C GLY A 78 -26.50 -27.55 26.93
N GLU A 79 -27.64 -27.14 27.49
CA GLU A 79 -27.92 -25.76 27.89
C GLU A 79 -28.52 -25.64 29.30
N LYS A 80 -28.26 -24.51 29.96
CA LYS A 80 -28.89 -24.12 31.22
C LYS A 80 -29.20 -22.64 31.26
N GLU A 81 -30.31 -22.33 31.93
CA GLU A 81 -30.58 -20.95 32.34
C GLU A 81 -29.62 -20.54 33.46
N ILE A 82 -28.99 -19.38 33.29
CA ILE A 82 -28.19 -18.68 34.29
C ILE A 82 -28.74 -17.26 34.49
N SER A 83 -28.21 -16.55 35.48
CA SER A 83 -28.49 -15.12 35.66
C SER A 83 -27.24 -14.29 35.36
N VAL A 84 -27.43 -13.10 34.80
CA VAL A 84 -26.42 -12.07 34.56
C VAL A 84 -26.71 -10.91 35.49
N LEU A 85 -26.08 -10.96 36.66
CA LEU A 85 -26.37 -10.11 37.81
C LEU A 85 -25.48 -8.85 37.80
N PRO A 86 -25.93 -7.74 38.39
CA PRO A 86 -25.06 -6.61 38.67
C PRO A 86 -23.96 -6.98 39.68
N SER A 87 -22.75 -6.46 39.49
CA SER A 87 -21.69 -6.56 40.50
C SER A 87 -21.87 -5.52 41.63
N LYS A 88 -21.35 -5.80 42.83
CA LYS A 88 -21.43 -4.88 43.98
C LYS A 88 -20.57 -3.64 43.73
N VAL A 89 -21.09 -2.46 44.10
CA VAL A 89 -20.38 -1.18 44.00
C VAL A 89 -19.48 -1.01 45.23
N GLU A 90 -18.19 -1.37 45.09
CA GLU A 90 -17.15 -1.22 46.11
C GLU A 90 -15.86 -0.64 45.49
N ALA A 91 -14.91 -0.17 46.32
CA ALA A 91 -13.70 0.55 45.87
C ALA A 91 -12.78 -0.23 44.91
N ASN A 92 -12.94 -1.55 44.82
CA ASN A 92 -12.31 -2.44 43.83
C ASN A 92 -13.38 -3.22 43.05
N ARG A 93 -14.24 -2.50 42.32
CA ARG A 93 -15.40 -3.09 41.64
C ARG A 93 -14.99 -4.15 40.61
N THR A 94 -15.64 -5.31 40.67
CA THR A 94 -15.50 -6.37 39.68
C THR A 94 -16.23 -5.96 38.39
N LEU A 95 -15.47 -5.76 37.31
CA LEU A 95 -16.01 -5.44 35.98
C LEU A 95 -16.70 -6.65 35.35
N VAL A 96 -16.05 -7.80 35.38
CA VAL A 96 -16.61 -9.08 34.94
C VAL A 96 -16.18 -10.17 35.93
N GLY A 97 -17.15 -10.90 36.46
CA GLY A 97 -16.91 -11.95 37.45
C GLY A 97 -18.01 -12.99 37.46
N ARG A 98 -18.04 -13.81 38.51
CA ARG A 98 -19.07 -14.82 38.71
C ARG A 98 -19.44 -14.96 40.18
N SER A 99 -20.70 -15.29 40.43
CA SER A 99 -21.20 -15.72 41.74
C SER A 99 -21.84 -17.09 41.60
N ARG A 100 -21.15 -18.12 42.10
CA ARG A 100 -21.50 -19.53 41.84
C ARG A 100 -21.65 -19.77 40.33
N ARG A 101 -22.87 -20.09 39.87
CA ARG A 101 -23.24 -20.44 38.49
C ARG A 101 -23.78 -19.24 37.70
N ASN A 102 -23.70 -18.02 38.24
CA ASN A 102 -24.21 -16.81 37.62
C ASN A 102 -23.07 -15.88 37.21
N LEU A 103 -23.25 -15.18 36.10
CA LEU A 103 -22.33 -14.16 35.63
C LEU A 103 -22.58 -12.86 36.39
N GLN A 104 -21.53 -12.13 36.73
CA GLN A 104 -21.62 -10.80 37.33
C GLN A 104 -20.97 -9.77 36.42
N ILE A 105 -21.70 -8.70 36.14
CA ILE A 105 -21.25 -7.61 35.26
C ILE A 105 -21.37 -6.29 36.01
N GLY A 106 -20.26 -5.56 36.09
CA GLY A 106 -20.20 -4.21 36.63
C GLY A 106 -20.30 -3.15 35.54
N GLU A 107 -19.86 -1.94 35.88
CA GLU A 107 -19.80 -0.81 34.95
C GLU A 107 -18.65 -0.98 33.96
N ILE A 108 -18.84 -1.84 32.96
CA ILE A 108 -17.89 -2.14 31.89
C ILE A 108 -17.85 -1.06 30.80
N LEU A 109 -18.82 -0.15 30.80
CA LEU A 109 -18.89 1.06 29.99
C LEU A 109 -19.06 2.25 30.94
N SER A 110 -18.51 3.42 30.61
CA SER A 110 -18.56 4.63 31.47
C SER A 110 -19.95 5.30 31.53
N ASP A 111 -21.02 4.55 31.33
CA ASP A 111 -22.41 5.00 31.22
C ASP A 111 -23.29 4.56 32.40
N SER A 112 -22.69 4.08 33.50
CA SER A 112 -23.36 3.64 34.73
C SER A 112 -24.31 2.43 34.58
N LEU A 113 -24.30 1.73 33.44
CA LEU A 113 -25.01 0.47 33.29
C LEU A 113 -24.29 -0.65 34.06
N VAL A 114 -25.07 -1.60 34.61
CA VAL A 114 -24.54 -2.82 35.25
C VAL A 114 -25.35 -4.05 34.82
N GLY A 115 -24.86 -5.24 35.15
CA GLY A 115 -25.57 -6.49 34.88
C GLY A 115 -25.74 -6.76 33.38
N LYS A 116 -26.85 -7.41 33.03
CA LYS A 116 -27.12 -7.85 31.67
C LYS A 116 -27.20 -6.72 30.63
N GLU A 117 -27.73 -5.57 31.03
CA GLU A 117 -27.88 -4.41 30.14
C GLU A 117 -26.52 -3.84 29.77
N ALA A 118 -25.61 -3.72 30.75
CA ALA A 118 -24.23 -3.32 30.49
C ALA A 118 -23.53 -4.28 29.52
N LEU A 119 -23.71 -5.59 29.72
CA LEU A 119 -23.16 -6.60 28.81
C LEU A 119 -23.71 -6.45 27.39
N ARG A 120 -25.02 -6.33 27.22
CA ARG A 120 -25.63 -6.11 25.89
C ARG A 120 -25.11 -4.82 25.24
N ALA A 121 -25.04 -3.71 25.99
CA ALA A 121 -24.55 -2.44 25.48
C ALA A 121 -23.07 -2.54 25.06
N PHE A 122 -22.24 -3.22 25.85
CA PHE A 122 -20.84 -3.47 25.51
C PHE A 122 -20.69 -4.29 24.23
N LEU A 123 -21.42 -5.40 24.10
CA LEU A 123 -21.35 -6.30 22.95
C LEU A 123 -21.85 -5.62 21.66
N ARG A 124 -22.93 -4.82 21.75
CA ARG A 124 -23.53 -4.09 20.63
C ARG A 124 -22.80 -2.80 20.24
N SER A 125 -21.93 -2.28 21.11
CA SER A 125 -21.23 -1.02 20.87
C SER A 125 -20.36 -1.10 19.59
N PRO A 126 -20.30 -0.05 18.76
CA PRO A 126 -19.41 -0.02 17.60
C PRO A 126 -17.94 0.26 17.97
N LYS A 127 -17.65 0.54 19.26
CA LYS A 127 -16.28 0.82 19.72
C LYS A 127 -15.46 -0.47 19.84
N GLU A 128 -14.15 -0.32 19.66
CA GLU A 128 -13.16 -1.37 19.96
C GLU A 128 -13.35 -1.89 21.38
N LYS A 129 -13.27 -3.21 21.52
CA LYS A 129 -13.59 -3.93 22.76
C LYS A 129 -12.34 -3.97 23.63
N ASP A 130 -12.53 -3.72 24.92
CA ASP A 130 -11.45 -3.85 25.89
C ASP A 130 -11.08 -5.34 26.03
N THR A 131 -9.83 -5.68 25.71
CA THR A 131 -9.33 -7.06 25.68
C THR A 131 -9.30 -7.71 27.06
N ILE A 132 -9.15 -6.92 28.11
CA ILE A 132 -9.21 -7.42 29.49
C ILE A 132 -10.64 -7.86 29.78
N ILE A 133 -11.62 -7.03 29.44
CA ILE A 133 -13.05 -7.33 29.66
C ILE A 133 -13.47 -8.59 28.88
N THR A 134 -13.08 -8.73 27.62
CA THR A 134 -13.42 -9.91 26.80
C THR A 134 -12.76 -11.18 27.34
N GLN A 135 -11.50 -11.10 27.79
CA GLN A 135 -10.80 -12.22 28.40
C GLN A 135 -11.47 -12.68 29.71
N TYR A 136 -11.82 -11.74 30.60
CA TYR A 136 -12.53 -12.08 31.85
C TYR A 136 -13.93 -12.66 31.57
N LEU A 137 -14.61 -12.19 30.52
CA LEU A 137 -15.91 -12.72 30.12
C LEU A 137 -15.80 -14.18 29.68
N GLU A 138 -14.87 -14.50 28.79
CA GLU A 138 -14.60 -15.87 28.37
C GLU A 138 -14.25 -16.76 29.56
N MET A 139 -13.30 -16.32 30.41
CA MET A 139 -12.85 -17.11 31.56
C MET A 139 -13.98 -17.42 32.54
N ASN A 140 -14.86 -16.47 32.81
CA ASN A 140 -15.97 -16.68 33.74
C ASN A 140 -17.08 -17.54 33.14
N LEU A 141 -17.43 -17.35 31.87
CA LEU A 141 -18.41 -18.20 31.18
C LEU A 141 -17.95 -19.65 31.12
N ARG A 142 -16.68 -19.88 30.80
CA ARG A 142 -16.08 -21.22 30.82
C ARG A 142 -16.22 -21.88 32.19
N ALA A 143 -15.80 -21.19 33.25
CA ALA A 143 -15.86 -21.75 34.59
C ALA A 143 -17.31 -22.05 35.05
N ILE A 144 -18.29 -21.27 34.59
CA ILE A 144 -19.71 -21.56 34.84
C ILE A 144 -20.13 -22.82 34.07
N LEU A 145 -19.76 -22.96 32.80
CA LEU A 145 -20.03 -24.16 32.00
C LEU A 145 -19.40 -25.43 32.61
N GLU A 146 -18.16 -25.36 33.08
CA GLU A 146 -17.47 -26.45 33.80
C GLU A 146 -18.27 -26.85 35.05
N GLN A 147 -18.66 -25.88 35.89
CA GLN A 147 -19.46 -26.12 37.10
C GLN A 147 -20.86 -26.69 36.82
N LEU A 148 -21.41 -26.40 35.65
CA LEU A 148 -22.71 -26.91 35.19
C LEU A 148 -22.58 -28.24 34.41
N HIS A 149 -21.35 -28.68 34.14
CA HIS A 149 -21.05 -29.89 33.37
C HIS A 149 -21.63 -29.83 31.96
N LEU A 150 -21.59 -28.63 31.35
CA LEU A 150 -22.09 -28.37 29.99
C LEU A 150 -20.98 -28.43 28.93
N ILE A 151 -19.74 -28.57 29.37
CA ILE A 151 -18.56 -28.77 28.53
C ILE A 151 -17.69 -29.87 29.15
N PRO A 152 -16.96 -30.64 28.34
CA PRO A 152 -15.97 -31.57 28.86
C PRO A 152 -14.81 -30.82 29.53
N PRO A 153 -14.09 -31.46 30.47
CA PRO A 153 -12.90 -30.88 31.07
C PRO A 153 -11.85 -30.56 29.99
N GLU A 154 -11.15 -29.43 30.16
CA GLU A 154 -10.10 -29.01 29.23
C GLU A 154 -8.92 -30.02 29.30
N PRO A 155 -8.36 -30.41 28.14
CA PRO A 155 -7.19 -31.29 28.12
C PRO A 155 -6.02 -30.69 28.90
N ASP A 156 -5.40 -31.50 29.75
CA ASP A 156 -4.19 -31.11 30.49
C ASP A 156 -2.96 -31.53 29.70
N PHE A 157 -2.31 -30.57 29.05
CA PHE A 157 -1.13 -30.82 28.23
C PHE A 157 0.05 -31.42 29.02
N LEU A 158 0.12 -31.24 30.35
CA LEU A 158 1.16 -31.88 31.17
C LEU A 158 0.87 -33.37 31.36
N GLU A 159 -0.40 -33.73 31.57
CA GLU A 159 -0.81 -35.13 31.61
C GLU A 159 -0.68 -35.79 30.23
N GLU A 160 -1.06 -35.10 29.16
CA GLU A 160 -0.85 -35.58 27.79
C GLU A 160 0.64 -35.76 27.47
N MET A 161 1.50 -34.85 27.92
CA MET A 161 2.95 -34.99 27.79
C MET A 161 3.44 -36.27 28.49
N LYS A 162 2.98 -36.54 29.71
CA LYS A 162 3.31 -37.79 30.44
C LYS A 162 2.80 -39.02 29.68
N MET A 163 1.58 -38.97 29.17
CA MET A 163 0.99 -40.06 28.38
C MET A 163 1.79 -40.33 27.10
N LEU A 164 2.21 -39.28 26.38
CA LEU A 164 3.05 -39.44 25.20
C LEU A 164 4.41 -40.08 25.54
N GLN A 165 5.04 -39.66 26.64
CA GLN A 165 6.32 -40.21 27.11
C GLN A 165 6.25 -41.67 27.55
N GLN A 166 5.05 -42.18 27.86
CA GLN A 166 4.82 -43.57 28.26
C GLN A 166 4.52 -44.51 27.08
N ARG A 167 4.44 -44.00 25.85
CA ARG A 167 4.16 -44.82 24.66
C ARG A 167 5.35 -45.66 24.27
N ASP A 168 5.08 -46.87 23.79
CA ASP A 168 6.11 -47.78 23.27
C ASP A 168 6.86 -47.20 22.05
N ASP A 169 6.20 -46.33 21.28
CA ASP A 169 6.76 -45.67 20.10
C ASP A 169 7.20 -44.21 20.38
N PHE A 170 7.47 -43.87 21.64
CA PHE A 170 7.86 -42.53 22.06
C PHE A 170 9.25 -42.13 21.55
N GLU A 171 9.33 -40.97 20.89
CA GLU A 171 10.60 -40.32 20.53
C GLU A 171 10.51 -38.80 20.75
N TYR A 172 11.56 -38.20 21.33
CA TYR A 172 11.64 -36.74 21.45
C TYR A 172 11.66 -36.10 20.05
N GLY A 173 10.80 -35.12 19.84
CA GLY A 173 10.67 -34.45 18.54
C GLY A 173 9.81 -35.21 17.51
N LYS A 174 9.19 -36.35 17.85
CA LYS A 174 8.20 -36.99 16.99
C LYS A 174 6.84 -36.30 17.11
N ASP A 175 6.19 -36.10 15.97
CA ASP A 175 4.86 -35.47 15.89
C ASP A 175 3.76 -36.54 16.02
N TYR A 176 2.93 -36.40 17.06
CA TYR A 176 1.82 -37.27 17.41
C TYR A 176 0.46 -36.65 17.09
N THR A 177 0.40 -35.61 16.27
CA THR A 177 -0.87 -34.97 15.84
C THR A 177 -1.87 -35.98 15.28
N SER A 178 -1.41 -37.07 14.64
CA SER A 178 -2.26 -38.13 14.11
C SER A 178 -3.00 -38.97 15.15
N LEU A 179 -2.68 -38.84 16.44
CA LEU A 179 -3.40 -39.50 17.53
C LEU A 179 -4.78 -38.87 17.81
N TYR A 180 -5.05 -37.70 17.24
CA TYR A 180 -6.30 -36.97 17.42
C TYR A 180 -7.19 -37.13 16.16
N ASP A 181 -8.46 -37.56 16.33
CA ASP A 181 -9.36 -38.08 15.27
C ASP A 181 -9.80 -37.07 14.17
N ASN A 182 -10.18 -37.57 12.98
CA ASN A 182 -10.42 -36.84 11.72
C ASN A 182 -11.63 -35.88 11.67
N LYS A 183 -12.51 -35.82 12.69
CA LYS A 183 -13.53 -34.74 12.81
C LYS A 183 -12.92 -33.37 13.15
N VAL A 184 -11.61 -33.36 13.45
CA VAL A 184 -10.78 -32.20 13.83
C VAL A 184 -10.42 -31.28 12.65
N HIS A 185 -10.42 -31.77 11.41
CA HIS A 185 -9.99 -30.97 10.24
C HIS A 185 -11.01 -29.90 9.82
N ALA A 186 -12.32 -30.16 9.96
CA ALA A 186 -13.36 -29.23 9.54
C ALA A 186 -13.38 -27.92 10.38
N PHE A 187 -13.18 -28.03 11.70
CA PHE A 187 -13.14 -26.87 12.61
C PHE A 187 -11.89 -26.02 12.41
N ARG A 188 -10.73 -26.65 12.21
CA ARG A 188 -9.48 -25.96 11.88
C ARG A 188 -9.60 -25.20 10.56
N GLU A 189 -10.16 -25.82 9.53
CA GLU A 189 -10.38 -25.15 8.25
C GLU A 189 -11.36 -23.98 8.34
N GLU A 190 -12.43 -24.09 9.14
CA GLU A 190 -13.39 -22.99 9.31
C GLU A 190 -12.76 -21.80 10.06
N VAL A 191 -12.03 -22.05 11.14
CA VAL A 191 -11.32 -21.00 11.89
C VAL A 191 -10.21 -20.38 11.04
N GLU A 192 -9.41 -21.18 10.33
CA GLU A 192 -8.39 -20.67 9.41
C GLU A 192 -9.01 -19.83 8.29
N LYS A 193 -10.14 -20.26 7.69
CA LYS A 193 -10.87 -19.49 6.68
C LYS A 193 -11.45 -18.19 7.24
N MET A 194 -11.96 -18.19 8.48
CA MET A 194 -12.48 -16.99 9.14
C MET A 194 -11.37 -16.00 9.47
N VAL A 195 -10.25 -16.47 10.02
CA VAL A 195 -9.06 -15.64 10.30
C VAL A 195 -8.46 -15.10 9.01
N GLU A 196 -8.38 -15.91 7.96
CA GLU A 196 -7.89 -15.46 6.66
C GLU A 196 -8.82 -14.41 6.05
N LYS A 197 -10.15 -14.59 6.15
CA LYS A 197 -11.14 -13.60 5.68
C LYS A 197 -11.02 -12.28 6.45
N GLN A 198 -10.94 -12.33 7.78
CA GLN A 198 -10.78 -11.13 8.61
C GLN A 198 -9.45 -10.42 8.34
N ASN A 199 -8.35 -11.16 8.20
CA ASN A 199 -7.06 -10.58 7.84
C ASN A 199 -7.08 -9.93 6.46
N LYS A 200 -7.79 -10.52 5.48
CA LYS A 200 -8.00 -9.92 4.15
C LYS A 200 -8.83 -8.64 4.25
N GLU A 201 -9.92 -8.63 5.01
CA GLU A 201 -10.76 -7.44 5.21
C GLU A 201 -9.99 -6.31 5.92
N LYS A 202 -9.24 -6.65 6.98
CA LYS A 202 -8.36 -5.70 7.68
C LYS A 202 -7.33 -5.11 6.74
N THR A 203 -6.63 -5.95 5.98
CA THR A 203 -5.63 -5.50 5.00
C THR A 203 -6.26 -4.62 3.93
N ALA A 204 -7.44 -4.97 3.43
CA ALA A 204 -8.16 -4.17 2.45
C ALA A 204 -8.54 -2.79 2.99
N ASN A 205 -8.99 -2.72 4.25
CA ASN A 205 -9.30 -1.46 4.93
C ASN A 205 -8.04 -0.60 5.12
N GLU A 206 -6.93 -1.16 5.58
CA GLU A 206 -5.66 -0.43 5.73
C GLU A 206 -5.16 0.13 4.38
N VAL A 207 -5.27 -0.65 3.30
CA VAL A 207 -4.90 -0.22 1.96
C VAL A 207 -5.81 0.91 1.47
N LYS A 208 -7.12 0.83 1.75
CA LYS A 208 -8.09 1.87 1.43
C LYS A 208 -7.78 3.17 2.19
N GLU A 209 -7.50 3.08 3.48
CA GLU A 209 -7.11 4.23 4.31
C GLU A 209 -5.83 4.89 3.81
N ALA A 210 -4.80 4.11 3.50
CA ALA A 210 -3.55 4.64 2.94
C ALA A 210 -3.79 5.34 1.59
N SER A 211 -4.64 4.76 0.73
CA SER A 211 -4.99 5.35 -0.57
C SER A 211 -5.79 6.65 -0.43
N ASN A 212 -6.69 6.72 0.55
CA ASN A 212 -7.44 7.92 0.87
C ASN A 212 -6.53 9.03 1.42
N ALA A 213 -5.60 8.68 2.33
CA ALA A 213 -4.62 9.63 2.86
C ALA A 213 -3.73 10.20 1.76
N PHE A 214 -3.29 9.37 0.81
CA PHE A 214 -2.57 9.85 -0.38
C PHE A 214 -3.44 10.75 -1.25
N SER A 215 -4.69 10.40 -1.51
CA SER A 215 -5.58 11.23 -2.33
C SER A 215 -5.78 12.61 -1.68
N ALA A 216 -6.04 12.66 -0.38
CA ALA A 216 -6.23 13.90 0.38
C ALA A 216 -4.95 14.77 0.41
N LEU A 217 -3.77 14.16 0.58
CA LEU A 217 -2.49 14.86 0.51
C LEU A 217 -2.33 15.59 -0.83
N MET A 218 -2.62 14.88 -1.92
CA MET A 218 -2.38 15.37 -3.26
C MET A 218 -3.45 16.38 -3.72
N GLU A 219 -4.69 16.18 -3.28
CA GLU A 219 -5.79 17.14 -3.43
C GLU A 219 -5.46 18.47 -2.77
N LYS A 220 -5.12 18.42 -1.48
CA LYS A 220 -4.72 19.61 -0.73
C LYS A 220 -3.54 20.33 -1.39
N ALA A 221 -2.49 19.57 -1.79
CA ALA A 221 -1.34 20.17 -2.46
C ALA A 221 -1.74 20.86 -3.78
N HIS A 222 -2.69 20.29 -4.52
CA HIS A 222 -3.18 20.86 -5.77
C HIS A 222 -3.94 22.17 -5.55
N GLU A 223 -4.87 22.17 -4.61
CA GLU A 223 -5.67 23.34 -4.22
C GLU A 223 -4.79 24.50 -3.74
N GLU A 224 -3.71 24.19 -3.01
CA GLU A 224 -2.75 25.19 -2.56
C GLU A 224 -1.77 25.66 -3.64
N GLY A 225 -1.81 25.10 -4.85
CA GLY A 225 -0.87 25.42 -5.92
C GLY A 225 0.55 24.88 -5.68
N LYS A 226 0.70 23.87 -4.80
CA LYS A 226 1.97 23.31 -4.34
C LYS A 226 2.15 21.84 -4.74
N ALA A 227 1.30 21.31 -5.61
CA ALA A 227 1.46 19.94 -6.07
C ALA A 227 2.76 19.81 -6.89
N VAL A 228 3.39 18.64 -6.82
CA VAL A 228 4.65 18.34 -7.51
C VAL A 228 4.59 18.61 -9.02
N TRP A 229 3.42 18.52 -9.66
CA TRP A 229 3.22 18.82 -11.07
C TRP A 229 2.93 20.30 -11.38
N GLN A 230 2.68 21.13 -10.38
CA GLN A 230 2.52 22.59 -10.51
C GLN A 230 3.86 23.34 -10.40
N MET A 231 4.93 22.65 -10.00
CA MET A 231 6.29 23.19 -9.94
C MET A 231 6.83 23.54 -11.33
N SER A 232 7.79 24.46 -11.40
CA SER A 232 8.51 24.75 -12.65
C SER A 232 9.26 23.52 -13.16
N SER A 233 9.63 23.53 -14.44
CA SER A 233 10.35 22.41 -15.05
C SER A 233 11.73 22.22 -14.40
N GLU A 234 12.39 23.33 -14.07
CA GLU A 234 13.68 23.38 -13.40
C GLU A 234 13.62 22.72 -12.02
N GLU A 235 12.64 23.08 -11.20
CA GLU A 235 12.49 22.53 -9.85
C GLU A 235 12.17 21.03 -9.87
N ARG A 236 11.36 20.58 -10.84
CA ARG A 236 11.00 19.16 -11.00
C ARG A 236 12.18 18.28 -11.41
N SER A 237 13.14 18.83 -12.17
CA SER A 237 14.28 18.06 -12.66
C SER A 237 15.21 17.57 -11.55
N GLY A 238 15.29 18.30 -10.44
CA GLY A 238 16.08 17.94 -9.27
C GLY A 238 15.44 16.88 -8.36
N LEU A 239 14.20 16.46 -8.65
CA LEU A 239 13.50 15.48 -7.83
C LEU A 239 14.05 14.07 -8.05
N ARG A 240 14.18 13.32 -6.96
CA ARG A 240 14.72 11.97 -6.95
C ARG A 240 13.63 10.98 -6.54
N ALA A 241 13.63 9.80 -7.15
CA ALA A 241 12.69 8.76 -6.77
C ALA A 241 12.91 8.33 -5.30
N PRO A 242 11.83 8.15 -4.51
CA PRO A 242 11.95 7.76 -3.11
C PRO A 242 12.57 6.37 -3.00
N VAL A 243 13.48 6.17 -2.04
CA VAL A 243 14.23 4.94 -1.77
C VAL A 243 13.92 4.49 -0.35
N LEU A 244 13.44 3.27 -0.19
CA LEU A 244 13.25 2.67 1.13
C LEU A 244 14.55 2.04 1.59
N VAL A 245 14.94 2.26 2.84
CA VAL A 245 16.13 1.70 3.48
C VAL A 245 15.70 0.68 4.53
N TYR A 246 16.20 -0.54 4.43
CA TYR A 246 15.91 -1.63 5.37
C TYR A 246 17.20 -2.32 5.80
N LYS A 247 17.18 -3.00 6.94
CA LYS A 247 18.27 -3.92 7.32
C LYS A 247 18.06 -5.31 6.71
N ASP A 248 19.11 -5.90 6.16
CA ASP A 248 19.13 -7.33 5.82
C ASP A 248 19.30 -8.21 7.07
N LYS A 249 19.39 -9.54 6.87
CA LYS A 249 19.49 -10.51 7.98
C LYS A 249 20.79 -10.34 8.77
N GLU A 250 21.81 -9.81 8.12
CA GLU A 250 23.13 -9.53 8.66
C GLU A 250 23.22 -8.13 9.29
N GLY A 251 22.12 -7.35 9.26
CA GLY A 251 22.03 -6.02 9.85
C GLY A 251 22.54 -4.88 8.97
N ASN A 252 22.94 -5.16 7.72
CA ASN A 252 23.43 -4.17 6.77
C ASN A 252 22.28 -3.43 6.11
N ASP A 253 22.50 -2.14 5.83
CA ASP A 253 21.50 -1.32 5.16
C ASP A 253 21.39 -1.67 3.67
N LYS A 254 20.18 -1.95 3.21
CA LYS A 254 19.81 -2.25 1.82
C LYS A 254 18.77 -1.27 1.33
N THR A 255 18.79 -1.02 0.03
CA THR A 255 17.83 -0.14 -0.64
C THR A 255 16.80 -0.93 -1.40
N PHE A 256 15.56 -0.47 -1.31
CA PHE A 256 14.45 -1.00 -2.09
C PHE A 256 13.67 0.15 -2.74
N SER A 257 13.16 -0.11 -3.93
CA SER A 257 12.32 0.84 -4.66
C SER A 257 10.87 0.65 -4.25
N PRO A 258 10.19 1.67 -3.69
CA PRO A 258 8.79 1.53 -3.36
C PRO A 258 7.97 1.28 -4.64
N PRO A 259 6.84 0.56 -4.54
CA PRO A 259 5.89 0.45 -5.64
C PRO A 259 5.48 1.83 -6.16
N VAL A 260 5.25 1.92 -7.48
CA VAL A 260 4.95 3.17 -8.20
C VAL A 260 3.81 3.98 -7.55
N ALA A 261 2.81 3.30 -6.98
CA ALA A 261 1.68 3.95 -6.31
C ALA A 261 2.10 4.87 -5.15
N ASN A 262 3.27 4.63 -4.55
CA ASN A 262 3.78 5.44 -3.44
C ASN A 262 4.74 6.56 -3.91
N MET A 263 5.16 6.58 -5.18
CA MET A 263 6.21 7.50 -5.63
C MET A 263 5.78 8.97 -5.52
N LEU A 264 4.66 9.34 -6.14
CA LEU A 264 4.17 10.72 -6.12
C LEU A 264 3.78 11.19 -4.71
N PRO A 265 3.02 10.42 -3.91
CA PRO A 265 2.70 10.83 -2.54
C PRO A 265 3.94 11.00 -1.66
N ALA A 266 4.93 10.12 -1.78
CA ALA A 266 6.18 10.26 -1.02
C ALA A 266 6.96 11.52 -1.43
N VAL A 267 7.07 11.80 -2.74
CA VAL A 267 7.72 13.02 -3.23
C VAL A 267 6.96 14.27 -2.79
N GLN A 268 5.63 14.25 -2.84
CA GLN A 268 4.83 15.37 -2.33
C GLN A 268 5.08 15.61 -0.84
N HIS A 269 5.10 14.55 -0.04
CA HIS A 269 5.38 14.68 1.40
C HIS A 269 6.80 15.20 1.67
N GLN A 270 7.81 14.73 0.90
CA GLN A 270 9.16 15.28 0.96
C GLN A 270 9.19 16.79 0.75
N LEU A 271 8.44 17.27 -0.25
CA LEU A 271 8.33 18.70 -0.54
C LEU A 271 7.67 19.47 0.61
N GLU A 272 6.59 18.93 1.21
CA GLU A 272 5.90 19.56 2.34
C GLU A 272 6.79 19.75 3.57
N ILE A 273 7.71 18.81 3.82
CA ILE A 273 8.66 18.91 4.94
C ILE A 273 9.97 19.63 4.55
N GLY A 274 10.08 20.11 3.31
CA GLY A 274 11.28 20.78 2.79
C GLY A 274 12.49 19.85 2.58
N SER A 275 12.26 18.55 2.45
CA SER A 275 13.31 17.54 2.26
C SER A 275 13.67 17.33 0.79
N LYS A 276 14.97 17.19 0.53
CA LYS A 276 15.52 16.67 -0.74
C LYS A 276 16.07 15.25 -0.60
N ASP A 277 16.00 14.67 0.60
CA ASP A 277 16.56 13.34 0.86
C ASP A 277 15.61 12.27 0.30
N PRO A 278 16.01 11.48 -0.72
CA PRO A 278 15.15 10.47 -1.28
C PRO A 278 14.90 9.29 -0.33
N ARG A 279 15.64 9.18 0.78
CA ARG A 279 15.64 7.99 1.63
C ARG A 279 14.51 8.00 2.66
N TRP A 280 14.00 6.81 2.93
CA TRP A 280 12.92 6.55 3.86
C TRP A 280 13.25 5.35 4.75
N ILE A 281 13.01 5.49 6.05
CA ILE A 281 13.24 4.43 7.04
C ILE A 281 11.90 3.94 7.61
N PRO A 282 11.72 2.62 7.80
CA PRO A 282 10.59 2.06 8.53
C PRO A 282 10.39 2.71 9.90
N ALA A 283 9.17 3.19 10.17
CA ALA A 283 8.83 3.84 11.43
C ALA A 283 9.06 2.91 12.64
N LYS A 284 8.77 1.61 12.50
CA LYS A 284 9.00 0.61 13.56
C LYS A 284 10.49 0.43 13.87
N GLU A 285 11.35 0.42 12.86
CA GLU A 285 12.79 0.23 13.04
C GLU A 285 13.43 1.51 13.60
N ALA A 286 12.99 2.68 13.13
CA ALA A 286 13.39 3.96 13.69
C ALA A 286 13.01 4.11 15.18
N ALA A 287 11.79 3.71 15.55
CA ALA A 287 11.30 3.81 16.93
C ALA A 287 11.95 2.78 17.89
N ALA A 288 12.36 1.62 17.37
CA ALA A 288 12.98 0.57 18.18
C ALA A 288 14.49 0.81 18.41
N ASN A 289 15.12 1.71 17.65
CA ASN A 289 16.55 1.97 17.76
C ASN A 289 16.82 3.15 18.72
N PRO A 290 17.51 2.93 19.86
CA PRO A 290 17.79 3.98 20.83
C PRO A 290 18.72 5.07 20.30
N ASP A 291 19.49 4.79 19.24
CA ASP A 291 20.40 5.75 18.60
C ASP A 291 19.73 6.58 17.49
N ILE A 292 18.41 6.45 17.31
CA ILE A 292 17.61 7.23 16.37
C ILE A 292 16.61 8.09 17.16
N ALA A 293 16.72 9.41 16.98
CA ALA A 293 15.75 10.38 17.46
C ALA A 293 14.82 10.81 16.32
N ILE A 294 13.51 10.64 16.52
CA ILE A 294 12.47 11.13 15.61
C ILE A 294 12.18 12.60 15.95
N ARG A 295 12.22 13.47 14.94
CA ARG A 295 11.94 14.91 15.09
C ARG A 295 10.54 15.12 15.66
N LYS A 296 10.42 16.02 16.64
CA LYS A 296 9.12 16.35 17.25
C LYS A 296 8.14 16.84 16.18
N GLY A 297 6.98 16.19 16.10
CA GLY A 297 5.93 16.51 15.12
C GLY A 297 6.09 15.86 13.75
N ALA A 298 7.15 15.06 13.53
CA ALA A 298 7.30 14.27 12.30
C ALA A 298 6.13 13.30 12.12
N LYS A 299 5.66 13.17 10.88
CA LYS A 299 4.56 12.27 10.52
C LYS A 299 5.08 11.14 9.66
N ALA A 300 4.87 9.91 10.11
CA ALA A 300 5.16 8.76 9.26
C ALA A 300 4.10 8.64 8.16
N VAL A 301 4.55 8.30 6.97
CA VAL A 301 3.71 8.08 5.79
C VAL A 301 3.44 6.58 5.65
N THR A 302 2.19 6.19 5.45
CA THR A 302 1.80 4.78 5.23
C THR A 302 2.00 4.43 3.76
N PHE A 303 2.93 3.53 3.46
CA PHE A 303 3.16 2.99 2.12
C PHE A 303 2.37 1.71 1.91
N ILE A 304 1.86 1.54 0.69
CA ILE A 304 1.22 0.30 0.21
C ILE A 304 2.30 -0.54 -0.49
N LEU A 305 2.62 -1.69 0.10
CA LEU A 305 3.65 -2.62 -0.36
C LEU A 305 3.02 -3.95 -0.78
N PHE A 306 3.80 -4.82 -1.41
CA PHE A 306 3.35 -6.12 -1.88
C PHE A 306 4.31 -7.22 -1.45
N THR A 307 3.77 -8.35 -0.98
CA THR A 307 4.55 -9.56 -0.74
C THR A 307 5.03 -10.16 -2.07
N LYS A 308 5.89 -11.18 -2.01
CA LYS A 308 6.33 -11.91 -3.22
C LYS A 308 5.14 -12.51 -3.98
N ASP A 309 4.10 -12.91 -3.27
CA ASP A 309 2.86 -13.47 -3.83
C ASP A 309 1.85 -12.39 -4.23
N LYS A 310 2.29 -11.14 -4.36
CA LYS A 310 1.51 -9.97 -4.77
C LYS A 310 0.34 -9.62 -3.85
N GLN A 311 0.36 -10.10 -2.60
CA GLN A 311 -0.62 -9.68 -1.60
C GLN A 311 -0.25 -8.30 -1.07
N PRO A 312 -1.19 -7.33 -1.03
CA PRO A 312 -0.90 -6.01 -0.51
C PRO A 312 -0.71 -6.05 1.00
N TYR A 313 0.09 -5.14 1.53
CA TYR A 313 0.17 -4.84 2.96
C TYR A 313 0.61 -3.39 3.15
N THR A 314 0.40 -2.83 4.33
CA THR A 314 0.84 -1.46 4.63
C THR A 314 2.03 -1.43 5.57
N LYS A 315 2.91 -0.43 5.41
CA LYS A 315 4.02 -0.18 6.35
C LYS A 315 4.29 1.33 6.43
N LYS A 316 4.53 1.85 7.63
CA LYS A 316 4.80 3.27 7.86
C LYS A 316 6.29 3.60 7.75
N PHE A 317 6.61 4.75 7.17
CA PHE A 317 7.97 5.22 6.95
C PHE A 317 8.13 6.69 7.33
N PHE A 318 9.30 7.05 7.87
CA PHE A 318 9.75 8.43 7.97
C PHE A 318 10.70 8.75 6.84
N ASN A 319 10.64 9.98 6.33
CA ASN A 319 11.73 10.50 5.50
C ASN A 319 12.98 10.69 6.37
N MET A 320 14.17 10.56 5.81
CA MET A 320 15.40 10.74 6.59
C MET A 320 15.57 12.16 7.17
N ALA A 321 14.90 13.18 6.62
CA ALA A 321 14.90 14.53 7.21
C ALA A 321 14.14 14.62 8.55
N ASP A 322 13.32 13.62 8.88
CA ASP A 322 12.55 13.54 10.13
C ASP A 322 13.25 12.72 11.22
N VAL A 323 14.40 12.14 10.93
CA VAL A 323 15.16 11.33 11.90
C VAL A 323 16.60 11.84 12.01
N SER A 324 17.20 11.63 13.18
CA SER A 324 18.57 12.04 13.46
C SER A 324 19.23 11.07 14.44
N GLY A 325 20.55 11.14 14.59
CA GLY A 325 21.31 10.29 15.51
C GLY A 325 22.22 9.29 14.81
N LYS A 326 23.03 8.59 15.60
CA LYS A 326 24.08 7.67 15.09
C LYS A 326 23.51 6.40 14.45
N GLY A 327 22.28 6.03 14.82
CA GLY A 327 21.60 4.86 14.26
C GLY A 327 20.99 5.11 12.88
N VAL A 328 20.94 6.36 12.41
CA VAL A 328 20.38 6.69 11.08
C VAL A 328 21.31 6.15 9.99
N PRO A 329 20.81 5.37 9.03
CA PRO A 329 21.61 4.84 7.92
C PRO A 329 22.41 5.93 7.18
N ALA A 330 23.74 5.77 7.16
CA ALA A 330 24.65 6.64 6.41
C ALA A 330 24.69 6.33 4.90
N LEU A 331 23.91 5.34 4.45
CA LEU A 331 23.90 4.91 3.05
C LEU A 331 23.48 6.05 2.12
N THR A 332 24.32 6.34 1.12
CA THR A 332 24.00 7.28 0.03
C THR A 332 23.65 6.48 -1.23
N PRO A 333 22.37 6.24 -1.53
CA PRO A 333 21.99 5.45 -2.69
C PRO A 333 22.46 6.15 -3.97
N ALA A 334 23.17 5.40 -4.81
CA ALA A 334 23.57 5.88 -6.13
C ALA A 334 22.34 6.32 -6.94
N PRO A 335 22.44 7.37 -7.77
CA PRO A 335 21.41 7.69 -8.74
C PRO A 335 21.07 6.48 -9.62
N GLU A 336 19.78 6.23 -9.77
CA GLU A 336 19.28 5.14 -10.61
C GLU A 336 18.40 5.78 -11.68
N LEU A 337 18.96 5.87 -12.88
CA LEU A 337 18.41 6.65 -13.98
C LEU A 337 16.99 6.18 -14.34
N ARG A 338 16.78 4.87 -14.35
CA ARG A 338 15.50 4.28 -14.78
C ARG A 338 14.33 4.75 -13.91
N ARG A 339 14.52 4.80 -12.60
CA ARG A 339 13.51 5.21 -11.62
C ARG A 339 13.25 6.70 -11.67
N ASP A 340 14.30 7.50 -11.74
CA ASP A 340 14.14 8.95 -11.80
C ASP A 340 13.44 9.37 -13.10
N VAL A 341 13.81 8.77 -14.23
CA VAL A 341 13.12 8.97 -15.52
C VAL A 341 11.63 8.61 -15.41
N TYR A 342 11.32 7.51 -14.74
CA TYR A 342 9.95 7.08 -14.56
C TYR A 342 9.14 8.08 -13.71
N LEU A 343 9.69 8.50 -12.56
CA LEU A 343 9.08 9.52 -11.71
C LEU A 343 8.85 10.81 -12.50
N HIS A 344 9.86 11.29 -13.21
CA HIS A 344 9.75 12.54 -13.94
C HIS A 344 8.74 12.47 -15.08
N ASP A 345 8.63 11.34 -15.78
CA ASP A 345 7.64 11.14 -16.82
C ASP A 345 6.21 11.15 -16.25
N MET A 346 6.00 10.62 -15.03
CA MET A 346 4.70 10.75 -14.33
C MET A 346 4.38 12.21 -14.01
N ILE A 347 5.34 12.95 -13.47
CA ILE A 347 5.15 14.36 -13.09
C ILE A 347 4.89 15.23 -14.34
N ASP A 348 5.68 15.06 -15.39
CA ASP A 348 5.52 15.82 -16.64
C ASP A 348 4.18 15.54 -17.32
N TYR A 349 3.70 14.29 -17.27
CA TYR A 349 2.38 13.96 -17.78
C TYR A 349 1.29 14.73 -17.04
N LEU A 350 1.35 14.77 -15.70
CA LEU A 350 0.39 15.51 -14.88
C LEU A 350 0.49 17.03 -15.10
N ALA A 351 1.71 17.56 -15.21
CA ALA A 351 1.94 18.98 -15.45
C ALA A 351 1.31 19.42 -16.78
N ARG A 352 1.52 18.65 -17.85
CA ARG A 352 0.90 18.93 -19.16
C ARG A 352 -0.63 18.82 -19.13
N ARG A 353 -1.18 17.92 -18.32
CA ARG A 353 -2.64 17.79 -18.14
C ARG A 353 -3.20 19.05 -17.48
N ALA A 354 -2.52 19.55 -16.44
CA ALA A 354 -2.84 20.79 -15.75
C ALA A 354 -2.76 22.00 -16.69
N GLU A 355 -1.65 22.18 -17.41
CA GLU A 355 -1.46 23.26 -18.38
C GLU A 355 -2.54 23.30 -19.47
N ARG A 356 -3.03 22.14 -19.90
CA ARG A 356 -4.05 22.01 -20.95
C ARG A 356 -5.49 22.14 -20.44
N GLY A 357 -5.70 22.32 -19.14
CA GLY A 357 -7.05 22.30 -18.55
C GLY A 357 -7.76 20.95 -18.70
N THR A 358 -7.00 19.86 -18.84
CA THR A 358 -7.53 18.48 -18.96
C THR A 358 -7.32 17.67 -17.69
N PHE A 359 -6.89 18.35 -16.63
CA PHE A 359 -6.76 17.80 -15.29
C PHE A 359 -8.18 17.51 -14.75
N LYS A 360 -8.39 16.33 -14.18
CA LYS A 360 -9.71 15.88 -13.71
C LYS A 360 -9.72 15.94 -12.18
N ASP A 361 -10.28 17.01 -11.63
CA ASP A 361 -10.40 17.18 -10.18
C ASP A 361 -11.30 16.09 -9.57
N GLY A 362 -10.95 15.62 -8.38
CA GLY A 362 -11.81 14.72 -7.57
C GLY A 362 -11.52 13.21 -7.63
N ASN A 363 -10.53 12.73 -8.39
CA ASN A 363 -10.08 11.33 -8.30
C ASN A 363 -8.57 11.16 -8.55
N TYR A 364 -7.76 11.65 -7.61
CA TYR A 364 -6.30 11.64 -7.68
C TYR A 364 -5.70 10.23 -7.83
N PHE A 365 -6.34 9.20 -7.26
CA PHE A 365 -5.90 7.82 -7.44
C PHE A 365 -5.92 7.38 -8.91
N MET A 366 -7.04 7.57 -9.61
CA MET A 366 -7.14 7.24 -11.04
C MET A 366 -6.15 8.06 -11.87
N MET A 367 -5.91 9.32 -11.49
CA MET A 367 -4.92 10.15 -12.17
C MET A 367 -3.50 9.61 -12.04
N PHE A 368 -3.12 9.06 -10.87
CA PHE A 368 -1.81 8.44 -10.71
C PHE A 368 -1.68 7.16 -11.50
N MET A 369 -2.77 6.41 -11.67
CA MET A 369 -2.79 5.23 -12.54
C MET A 369 -2.61 5.62 -14.01
N ASP A 370 -3.28 6.69 -14.47
CA ASP A 370 -3.07 7.25 -15.82
C ASP A 370 -1.62 7.73 -16.03
N ALA A 371 -1.07 8.47 -15.05
CA ALA A 371 0.31 8.96 -15.11
C ALA A 371 1.33 7.81 -15.13
N LYS A 372 1.10 6.77 -14.33
CA LYS A 372 1.88 5.52 -14.35
C LYS A 372 1.82 4.85 -15.71
N GLU A 373 0.65 4.74 -16.33
CA GLU A 373 0.51 4.13 -17.65
C GLU A 373 1.25 4.95 -18.73
N ALA A 374 1.12 6.28 -18.67
CA ALA A 374 1.84 7.19 -19.55
C ALA A 374 3.37 7.07 -19.37
N ALA A 375 3.85 6.99 -18.13
CA ALA A 375 5.25 6.78 -17.82
C ALA A 375 5.77 5.42 -18.29
N ASN A 376 4.98 4.34 -18.14
CA ASN A 376 5.29 3.03 -18.72
C ASN A 376 5.46 3.11 -20.25
N LYS A 377 4.49 3.70 -20.94
CA LYS A 377 4.53 3.86 -22.41
C LYS A 377 5.75 4.69 -22.84
N SER A 378 6.00 5.80 -22.16
CA SER A 378 7.17 6.66 -22.38
C SER A 378 8.48 5.88 -22.16
N PHE A 379 8.59 5.15 -21.05
CA PHE A 379 9.76 4.36 -20.72
C PHE A 379 10.06 3.29 -21.78
N HIS A 380 9.03 2.56 -22.23
CA HIS A 380 9.19 1.58 -23.31
C HIS A 380 9.65 2.23 -24.62
N ALA A 381 9.03 3.34 -25.03
CA ALA A 381 9.44 4.07 -26.23
C ALA A 381 10.89 4.58 -26.14
N LYS A 382 11.29 5.10 -24.97
CA LYS A 382 12.65 5.55 -24.71
C LYS A 382 13.65 4.39 -24.75
N LYS A 383 13.31 3.22 -24.19
CA LYS A 383 14.20 2.04 -24.17
C LYS A 383 14.52 1.49 -25.57
N GLU A 384 13.67 1.74 -26.56
CA GLU A 384 13.95 1.41 -27.97
C GLU A 384 15.03 2.30 -28.57
N VAL A 385 15.14 3.54 -28.08
CA VAL A 385 16.04 4.59 -28.62
C VAL A 385 17.34 4.68 -27.82
N TYR A 386 17.27 4.46 -26.51
CA TYR A 386 18.33 4.74 -25.54
C TYR A 386 18.75 3.47 -24.79
N ASP A 387 20.04 3.34 -24.51
CA ASP A 387 20.56 2.27 -23.65
C ASP A 387 20.64 2.71 -22.19
N PHE A 388 19.50 2.61 -21.48
CA PHE A 388 19.40 3.00 -20.08
C PHE A 388 20.37 2.25 -19.14
N SER A 389 20.89 1.09 -19.55
CA SER A 389 21.83 0.32 -18.71
C SER A 389 23.21 0.96 -18.66
N ASN A 390 23.61 1.68 -19.71
CA ASN A 390 24.95 2.25 -19.89
C ASN A 390 24.94 3.78 -19.98
N LEU A 391 23.77 4.41 -19.90
CA LEU A 391 23.65 5.86 -19.97
C LEU A 391 24.10 6.52 -18.67
N ASP A 392 24.99 7.49 -18.81
CA ASP A 392 25.40 8.36 -17.72
C ASP A 392 24.23 9.22 -17.24
N TYR A 393 24.01 9.22 -15.93
CA TYR A 393 22.90 9.93 -15.29
C TYR A 393 22.95 11.44 -15.55
N GLU A 394 24.11 12.05 -15.30
CA GLU A 394 24.30 13.50 -15.43
C GLU A 394 24.12 13.96 -16.87
N THR A 395 24.65 13.20 -17.83
CA THR A 395 24.51 13.51 -19.25
C THR A 395 23.06 13.38 -19.70
N TYR A 396 22.34 12.36 -19.24
CA TYR A 396 20.90 12.24 -19.51
C TYR A 396 20.11 13.43 -18.93
N MET A 397 20.38 13.80 -17.68
CA MET A 397 19.70 14.90 -17.01
C MET A 397 19.98 16.24 -17.71
N LYS A 398 21.21 16.48 -18.21
CA LYS A 398 21.52 17.64 -19.05
C LYS A 398 20.71 17.66 -20.35
N ALA A 399 20.61 16.53 -21.06
CA ALA A 399 19.81 16.42 -22.28
C ALA A 399 18.31 16.65 -21.99
N ARG A 400 17.82 16.16 -20.86
CA ARG A 400 16.44 16.39 -20.39
C ARG A 400 16.17 17.88 -20.12
N MET A 401 17.06 18.55 -19.41
CA MET A 401 16.95 19.99 -19.16
C MET A 401 16.95 20.80 -20.44
N GLU A 402 17.82 20.48 -21.39
CA GLU A 402 17.83 21.13 -22.71
C GLU A 402 16.54 20.87 -23.49
N ALA A 403 16.00 19.64 -23.45
CA ALA A 403 14.73 19.31 -24.08
C ALA A 403 13.57 20.15 -23.48
N GLN A 404 13.54 20.29 -22.17
CA GLN A 404 12.55 21.10 -21.47
C GLN A 404 12.70 22.59 -21.81
N ARG A 405 13.91 23.13 -21.82
CA ARG A 405 14.19 24.51 -22.25
C ARG A 405 13.68 24.78 -23.67
N ARG A 406 13.92 23.87 -24.60
CA ARG A 406 13.41 23.97 -25.99
C ARG A 406 11.88 23.95 -26.03
N LEU A 407 11.25 23.08 -25.23
CA LEU A 407 9.79 23.00 -25.15
C LEU A 407 9.19 24.30 -24.60
N ASP A 408 9.78 24.86 -23.55
CA ASP A 408 9.32 26.12 -22.95
C ASP A 408 9.38 27.29 -23.93
N VAL A 409 10.45 27.37 -24.74
CA VAL A 409 10.56 28.36 -25.82
C VAL A 409 9.41 28.20 -26.83
N ILE A 410 9.07 26.98 -27.22
CA ILE A 410 7.95 26.69 -28.12
C ILE A 410 6.60 27.05 -27.49
N LEU A 411 6.41 26.74 -26.21
CA LEU A 411 5.17 27.02 -25.50
C LEU A 411 4.97 28.52 -25.23
N LYS A 412 6.03 29.30 -25.04
CA LYS A 412 5.96 30.76 -24.83
C LYS A 412 5.93 31.58 -26.12
N ALA A 413 6.20 30.97 -27.27
CA ALA A 413 6.19 31.67 -28.55
C ALA A 413 4.81 32.25 -28.89
N ASP A 414 4.80 33.51 -29.35
CA ASP A 414 3.59 34.17 -29.85
C ASP A 414 3.14 33.54 -31.16
N VAL A 415 1.94 32.94 -31.14
CA VAL A 415 1.34 32.27 -32.29
C VAL A 415 0.46 33.19 -33.14
N GLN A 416 0.15 34.40 -32.66
CA GLN A 416 -0.64 35.38 -33.41
C GLN A 416 0.21 36.20 -34.38
N ALA A 417 1.51 36.34 -34.09
CA ALA A 417 2.45 36.98 -35.00
C ALA A 417 2.55 36.25 -36.36
N PRO A 418 2.73 37.00 -37.48
CA PRO A 418 3.07 36.42 -38.77
C PRO A 418 4.39 35.65 -38.71
N VAL A 419 4.48 34.55 -39.47
CA VAL A 419 5.69 33.72 -39.54
C VAL A 419 6.79 34.49 -40.28
N PRO A 420 7.96 34.74 -39.66
CA PRO A 420 9.03 35.48 -40.33
C PRO A 420 9.60 34.73 -41.54
N GLU A 421 9.56 35.31 -42.73
CA GLU A 421 10.05 34.62 -43.95
C GLU A 421 11.57 34.45 -43.99
N LYS A 422 12.32 35.33 -43.31
CA LYS A 422 13.80 35.41 -43.39
C LYS A 422 14.53 34.92 -42.14
N ASP A 423 13.81 34.43 -41.13
CA ASP A 423 14.38 33.93 -39.87
C ASP A 423 13.89 32.50 -39.63
N TYR A 424 14.67 31.53 -40.13
CA TYR A 424 14.34 30.10 -40.08
C TYR A 424 14.16 29.59 -38.64
N GLU A 425 14.91 30.13 -37.67
CA GLU A 425 14.79 29.74 -36.27
C GLU A 425 13.45 30.20 -35.69
N LYS A 426 13.15 31.50 -35.74
CA LYS A 426 11.90 32.03 -35.19
C LYS A 426 10.69 31.46 -35.91
N ALA A 427 10.76 31.33 -37.23
CA ALA A 427 9.69 30.76 -38.03
C ALA A 427 9.42 29.30 -37.65
N PHE A 428 10.46 28.48 -37.47
CA PHE A 428 10.27 27.08 -37.11
C PHE A 428 9.71 26.94 -35.69
N ILE A 429 10.21 27.74 -34.73
CA ILE A 429 9.66 27.77 -33.36
C ILE A 429 8.18 28.16 -33.38
N GLN A 430 7.78 29.19 -34.16
CA GLN A 430 6.37 29.56 -34.29
C GLN A 430 5.52 28.47 -34.96
N LEU A 431 6.05 27.76 -35.98
CA LEU A 431 5.35 26.62 -36.57
C LEU A 431 5.14 25.51 -35.52
N LEU A 432 6.18 25.13 -34.78
CA LEU A 432 6.06 24.16 -33.69
C LEU A 432 5.02 24.61 -32.65
N ALA A 433 5.02 25.89 -32.30
CA ALA A 433 4.11 26.50 -31.35
C ALA A 433 2.65 26.46 -31.81
N LYS A 434 2.39 26.74 -33.10
CA LYS A 434 1.06 26.61 -33.70
C LYS A 434 0.61 25.15 -33.71
N GLU A 435 1.48 24.25 -34.17
CA GLU A 435 1.14 22.83 -34.31
C GLU A 435 0.92 22.14 -32.96
N ILE A 436 1.73 22.41 -31.93
CA ILE A 436 1.59 21.74 -30.63
C ILE A 436 0.26 22.04 -29.92
N ARG A 437 -0.35 23.20 -30.24
CA ARG A 437 -1.66 23.64 -29.72
C ARG A 437 -2.84 23.04 -30.48
N GLN A 438 -2.60 22.46 -31.66
CA GLN A 438 -3.65 21.85 -32.48
C GLN A 438 -3.80 20.34 -32.17
N PRO A 439 -5.01 19.87 -31.86
CA PRO A 439 -5.27 18.45 -31.65
C PRO A 439 -5.08 17.68 -32.96
N SER A 440 -4.23 16.65 -32.95
CA SER A 440 -4.02 15.76 -34.09
C SER A 440 -3.33 14.46 -33.66
N THR A 441 -3.59 13.37 -34.38
CA THR A 441 -2.93 12.07 -34.20
C THR A 441 -1.50 12.04 -34.77
N THR A 442 -1.19 12.88 -35.75
CA THR A 442 0.19 13.05 -36.26
C THR A 442 1.03 13.81 -35.23
N ASN A 443 2.35 13.61 -35.19
CA ASN A 443 3.24 14.37 -34.31
C ASN A 443 3.36 15.85 -34.77
N TYR A 444 3.33 16.81 -33.84
CA TYR A 444 3.38 18.24 -34.13
C TYR A 444 4.67 18.66 -34.87
N VAL A 445 5.80 18.02 -34.57
CA VAL A 445 7.09 18.27 -35.24
C VAL A 445 7.02 17.90 -36.72
N ILE A 446 6.40 16.75 -37.02
CA ILE A 446 6.23 16.28 -38.40
C ILE A 446 5.36 17.25 -39.19
N ARG A 447 4.26 17.73 -38.58
CA ARG A 447 3.38 18.71 -39.23
C ARG A 447 4.10 20.02 -39.48
N ALA A 448 4.82 20.55 -38.49
CA ALA A 448 5.60 21.78 -38.64
C ALA A 448 6.66 21.65 -39.74
N ALA A 449 7.39 20.53 -39.77
CA ALA A 449 8.38 20.24 -40.81
C ALA A 449 7.75 20.12 -42.20
N ARG A 450 6.57 19.50 -42.33
CA ARG A 450 5.83 19.45 -43.62
C ARG A 450 5.40 20.84 -44.08
N LYS A 451 4.94 21.72 -43.19
CA LYS A 451 4.60 23.11 -43.55
C LYS A 451 5.84 23.88 -44.02
N ALA A 452 6.97 23.73 -43.33
CA ALA A 452 8.22 24.34 -43.75
C ALA A 452 8.64 23.89 -45.16
N LEU A 453 8.53 22.59 -45.47
CA LEU A 453 8.88 22.03 -46.79
C LEU A 453 7.87 22.39 -47.88
N ASN A 454 6.57 22.23 -47.62
CA ASN A 454 5.54 22.29 -48.66
C ASN A 454 4.94 23.68 -48.83
N GLU A 455 4.71 24.42 -47.74
CA GLU A 455 4.07 25.75 -47.77
C GLU A 455 5.13 26.84 -47.91
N LEU A 456 6.15 26.83 -47.04
CA LEU A 456 7.21 27.83 -47.03
C LEU A 456 8.36 27.52 -48.01
N LYS A 457 8.33 26.36 -48.66
CA LYS A 457 9.30 25.91 -49.67
C LYS A 457 10.76 25.91 -49.18
N TRP A 458 10.99 25.64 -47.89
CA TRP A 458 12.34 25.55 -47.33
C TRP A 458 13.11 24.35 -47.88
N GLN A 459 14.43 24.49 -47.99
CA GLN A 459 15.30 23.37 -48.37
C GLN A 459 15.35 22.30 -47.27
N GLU A 460 15.45 21.03 -47.67
CA GLU A 460 15.48 19.89 -46.76
C GLU A 460 16.60 20.00 -45.70
N ASN A 461 17.79 20.45 -46.10
CA ASN A 461 18.91 20.64 -45.18
C ASN A 461 18.65 21.72 -44.14
N VAL A 462 17.92 22.79 -44.49
CA VAL A 462 17.52 23.82 -43.52
C VAL A 462 16.58 23.22 -42.48
N VAL A 463 15.58 22.45 -42.93
CA VAL A 463 14.63 21.76 -42.03
C VAL A 463 15.35 20.78 -41.10
N LYS A 464 16.32 20.00 -41.60
CA LYS A 464 17.15 19.12 -40.76
C LYS A 464 17.90 19.88 -39.67
N VAL A 465 18.51 21.02 -40.02
CA VAL A 465 19.28 21.84 -39.08
C VAL A 465 18.38 22.40 -37.98
N VAL A 466 17.26 23.03 -38.34
CA VAL A 466 16.33 23.59 -37.34
C VAL A 466 15.67 22.50 -36.50
N MET A 467 15.40 21.31 -37.05
CA MET A 467 14.90 20.18 -36.28
C MET A 467 15.91 19.73 -35.22
N LYS A 468 17.18 19.56 -35.59
CA LYS A 468 18.24 19.20 -34.65
C LYS A 468 18.44 20.26 -33.56
N ALA A 469 18.31 21.53 -33.91
CA ALA A 469 18.53 22.65 -33.01
C ALA A 469 17.37 22.91 -32.04
N PHE A 470 16.12 22.83 -32.49
CA PHE A 470 14.98 23.36 -31.73
C PHE A 470 13.96 22.31 -31.30
N VAL A 471 13.98 21.10 -31.87
CA VAL A 471 13.06 20.04 -31.42
C VAL A 471 13.49 19.55 -30.04
N PRO A 472 12.58 19.44 -29.05
CA PRO A 472 12.92 18.97 -27.71
C PRO A 472 13.61 17.60 -27.69
N GLN A 473 13.11 16.64 -28.49
CA GLN A 473 13.66 15.29 -28.54
C GLN A 473 15.08 15.24 -29.11
N ALA A 474 15.48 16.21 -29.93
CA ALA A 474 16.82 16.26 -30.52
C ALA A 474 17.92 16.56 -29.49
N ALA A 475 17.57 17.06 -28.30
CA ALA A 475 18.51 17.20 -27.19
C ALA A 475 19.15 15.87 -26.77
N PHE A 476 18.50 14.75 -27.08
CA PHE A 476 18.96 13.40 -26.78
C PHE A 476 19.64 12.71 -27.97
N ASP A 477 19.84 13.36 -29.12
CA ASP A 477 20.40 12.71 -30.32
C ASP A 477 21.79 12.11 -30.06
N ASN A 478 22.63 12.78 -29.26
CA ASN A 478 23.96 12.29 -28.90
C ASN A 478 23.93 11.08 -27.95
N LEU A 479 22.78 10.81 -27.32
CA LEU A 479 22.55 9.70 -26.41
C LEU A 479 21.82 8.52 -27.07
N ALA A 480 21.34 8.72 -28.29
CA ALA A 480 20.59 7.71 -29.02
C ALA A 480 21.53 6.60 -29.51
N ARG A 481 21.00 5.38 -29.59
CA ARG A 481 21.68 4.27 -30.27
C ARG A 481 21.94 4.63 -31.74
N ASN A 482 22.95 3.99 -32.33
CA ASN A 482 23.32 4.20 -33.73
C ASN A 482 22.09 4.13 -34.66
N GLY A 483 21.89 5.19 -35.44
CA GLY A 483 20.77 5.30 -36.40
C GLY A 483 19.38 5.54 -35.78
N LYS A 484 19.27 5.75 -34.46
CA LYS A 484 18.00 5.99 -33.76
C LYS A 484 17.82 7.43 -33.26
N GLN A 485 18.64 8.36 -33.74
CA GLN A 485 18.55 9.78 -33.39
C GLN A 485 17.13 10.31 -33.61
N PRO A 486 16.46 10.81 -32.55
CA PRO A 486 15.11 11.34 -32.65
C PRO A 486 14.89 12.33 -33.80
N SER A 487 15.80 13.28 -34.01
CA SER A 487 15.66 14.27 -35.09
C SER A 487 15.66 13.62 -36.47
N SER A 488 16.60 12.69 -36.72
CA SER A 488 16.74 11.94 -37.96
C SER A 488 15.53 11.04 -38.23
N VAL A 489 15.00 10.37 -37.19
CA VAL A 489 13.79 9.53 -37.30
C VAL A 489 12.57 10.37 -37.66
N LEU A 490 12.37 11.51 -36.97
CA LEU A 490 11.26 12.42 -37.27
C LEU A 490 11.36 12.99 -38.69
N MET A 491 12.57 13.31 -39.16
CA MET A 491 12.79 13.77 -40.52
C MET A 491 12.42 12.69 -41.55
N ALA A 492 12.85 11.44 -41.34
CA ALA A 492 12.53 10.33 -42.23
C ALA A 492 11.01 10.10 -42.36
N ILE A 493 10.26 10.19 -41.26
CA ILE A 493 8.79 10.07 -41.28
C ILE A 493 8.14 11.28 -41.98
N THR A 494 8.72 12.46 -41.82
CA THR A 494 8.27 13.69 -42.50
C THR A 494 8.32 13.50 -44.02
N LEU A 495 9.47 13.08 -44.54
CA LEU A 495 9.71 12.89 -45.98
C LEU A 495 8.83 11.80 -46.60
N LYS A 496 8.69 10.65 -45.93
CA LYS A 496 7.81 9.55 -46.39
C LYS A 496 6.34 9.98 -46.60
N GLY A 497 5.85 10.97 -45.85
CA GLY A 497 4.49 11.47 -46.03
C GLY A 497 4.31 12.46 -47.18
N ILE A 498 5.41 12.93 -47.78
CA ILE A 498 5.40 13.89 -48.89
C ILE A 498 5.51 13.16 -50.24
N GLU A 499 6.23 12.04 -50.30
CA GLU A 499 6.40 11.22 -51.52
C GLU A 499 5.06 10.81 -52.18
N PRO A 500 4.01 10.38 -51.44
CA PRO A 500 2.71 10.06 -52.03
C PRO A 500 1.98 11.28 -52.61
N GLN A 501 2.13 12.47 -51.98
CA GLN A 501 1.50 13.71 -52.43
C GLN A 501 2.12 14.21 -53.73
N LYS A 502 3.45 14.13 -53.88
CA LYS A 502 4.13 14.51 -55.13
C LYS A 502 3.73 13.63 -56.31
N ASN A 503 3.54 12.33 -56.09
CA ASN A 503 3.12 11.41 -57.15
C ASN A 503 1.65 11.62 -57.56
N GLN A 504 0.77 12.03 -56.63
CA GLN A 504 -0.62 12.38 -56.96
C GLN A 504 -0.74 13.74 -57.65
N GLU A 505 0.00 14.77 -57.22
CA GLU A 505 0.02 16.08 -57.89
C GLU A 505 0.63 16.01 -59.30
N GLN A 506 1.68 15.19 -59.51
CA GLN A 506 2.23 14.94 -60.84
C GLN A 506 1.31 14.13 -61.75
N ALA A 507 0.45 13.27 -61.20
CA ALA A 507 -0.55 12.53 -61.96
C ALA A 507 -1.79 13.38 -62.31
N ALA A 508 -2.11 14.40 -61.52
CA ALA A 508 -3.20 15.34 -61.78
C ALA A 508 -2.81 16.53 -62.70
N ALA A 509 -1.51 16.76 -62.89
CA ALA A 509 -0.95 17.77 -63.80
C ALA A 509 -0.58 17.22 -65.19
N ARG A 510 -0.87 15.93 -65.45
CA ARG A 510 -0.84 15.28 -66.76
C ARG A 510 -2.26 15.04 -67.22
#